data_AF-A0A6A5Y1C7-F1
#
_entry.id   AF-A0A6A5Y1C7-F1
#
_cell.length_a   1.000
_cell.length_b   1.000
_cell.length_c   1.000
_cell.angle_alpha   90.00
_cell.angle_beta   90.00
_cell.angle_gamma   90.00
#
_symmetry.space_group_name_H-M   'P 1'
#
loop_
_entity.id
_entity.type
_entity.pdbx_description
1 polymer ?
#
loop_
_entity_poly.entity_id
_entity_poly.type
_entity_poly.pdbx_seq_one_letter_code
_entity_poly.pdbx_strand_id
1 'polypeptide(L)'
;MTLKYLITGATGGLGKHVLGHFIENVPLSEFAAASSKSSNKAIFEDRGIAFRHVDYDDTESLDTRLRDVENLLFLSSSSKERIGQHINLINAAKKAGVKHVWYTSLAFGGFENNSRSPIQAEHVLTEKLLKDALQTNPNTELGEATARIMVRGGYENQIVLFTSEETITAQETVHVINETTNRQIKFQSVSREEYIRASLVRDASGKSQQHFEIIAGIWDDINDGALCTTHPLMHEILGREPTKPQDALKQLLTENRDFRYP
;
A
#
# COMPACT_ATOMS: atom_id res chain seq x y z
N MET A 1 29.90 -5.38 4.85
CA MET A 1 29.26 -6.02 3.69
C MET A 1 28.00 -5.23 3.40
N THR A 2 27.77 -4.82 2.16
CA THR A 2 26.59 -4.03 1.77
C THR A 2 25.35 -4.91 1.74
N LEU A 3 24.28 -4.49 2.38
CA LEU A 3 22.96 -5.10 2.28
C LEU A 3 22.25 -4.51 1.05
N LYS A 4 21.95 -5.35 0.06
CA LYS A 4 21.40 -4.88 -1.21
C LYS A 4 19.98 -4.34 -1.06
N TYR A 5 19.15 -5.00 -0.25
CA TYR A 5 17.75 -4.59 -0.01
C TYR A 5 17.34 -4.63 1.47
N LEU A 6 16.64 -3.61 1.93
CA LEU A 6 15.94 -3.60 3.22
C LEU A 6 14.44 -3.41 3.00
N ILE A 7 13.64 -4.36 3.45
CA ILE A 7 12.17 -4.34 3.29
C ILE A 7 11.52 -3.91 4.59
N THR A 8 11.04 -2.66 4.67
CA THR A 8 10.27 -2.17 5.83
C THR A 8 8.83 -2.71 5.80
N GLY A 9 8.14 -2.63 6.95
CA GLY A 9 6.75 -3.08 7.07
C GLY A 9 6.54 -4.53 6.62
N ALA A 10 7.55 -5.40 6.76
CA ALA A 10 7.58 -6.74 6.19
C ALA A 10 6.50 -7.69 6.74
N THR A 11 5.88 -7.33 7.88
CA THR A 11 4.75 -8.06 8.48
C THR A 11 3.38 -7.51 8.07
N GLY A 12 3.33 -6.41 7.31
CA GLY A 12 2.11 -5.78 6.84
C GLY A 12 1.49 -6.45 5.61
N GLY A 13 0.31 -5.98 5.22
CA GLY A 13 -0.48 -6.54 4.11
C GLY A 13 0.29 -6.64 2.80
N LEU A 14 0.92 -5.54 2.35
CA LEU A 14 1.75 -5.53 1.14
C LEU A 14 3.15 -6.11 1.38
N GLY A 15 3.80 -5.74 2.49
CA GLY A 15 5.17 -6.13 2.79
C GLY A 15 5.40 -7.64 2.86
N LYS A 16 4.43 -8.41 3.35
CA LYS A 16 4.51 -9.88 3.39
C LYS A 16 4.60 -10.49 1.98
N HIS A 17 3.91 -9.90 0.99
CA HIS A 17 3.89 -10.40 -0.39
C HIS A 17 5.17 -10.01 -1.13
N VAL A 18 5.66 -8.78 -0.93
CA VAL A 18 6.99 -8.39 -1.43
C VAL A 18 8.05 -9.33 -0.87
N LEU A 19 8.06 -9.55 0.45
CA LEU A 19 9.03 -10.43 1.08
C LEU A 19 8.91 -11.87 0.59
N GLY A 20 7.70 -12.38 0.40
CA GLY A 20 7.47 -13.71 -0.19
C GLY A 20 8.14 -13.85 -1.55
N HIS A 21 7.97 -12.87 -2.44
CA HIS A 21 8.61 -12.88 -3.75
C HIS A 21 10.14 -12.79 -3.67
N PHE A 22 10.67 -11.97 -2.74
CA PHE A 22 12.12 -11.91 -2.49
C PHE A 22 12.69 -13.26 -2.03
N ILE A 23 11.99 -13.96 -1.14
CA ILE A 23 12.42 -15.28 -0.64
C ILE A 23 12.51 -16.31 -1.78
N GLU A 24 11.60 -16.23 -2.75
CA GLU A 24 11.54 -17.16 -3.87
C GLU A 24 12.57 -16.83 -4.98
N ASN A 25 12.96 -15.56 -5.12
CA ASN A 25 13.66 -15.09 -6.33
C ASN A 25 14.98 -14.35 -6.07
N VAL A 26 15.32 -14.03 -4.82
CA VAL A 26 16.54 -13.29 -4.46
C VAL A 26 17.32 -14.10 -3.40
N PRO A 27 18.66 -14.18 -3.46
CA PRO A 27 19.43 -14.86 -2.42
C PRO A 27 19.18 -14.25 -1.03
N LEU A 28 18.94 -15.08 -0.01
CA LEU A 28 18.64 -14.62 1.36
C LEU A 28 19.74 -13.72 1.95
N SER A 29 20.97 -13.83 1.45
CA SER A 29 22.10 -12.98 1.84
C SER A 29 22.04 -11.55 1.30
N GLU A 30 21.21 -11.28 0.29
CA GLU A 30 21.11 -9.96 -0.36
C GLU A 30 20.08 -9.04 0.29
N PHE A 31 19.17 -9.57 1.12
CA PHE A 31 18.11 -8.76 1.70
C PHE A 31 17.88 -9.01 3.20
N ALA A 32 17.26 -8.04 3.86
CA ALA A 32 16.77 -8.16 5.22
C ALA A 32 15.33 -7.68 5.33
N ALA A 33 14.58 -8.29 6.26
CA ALA A 33 13.25 -7.87 6.63
C ALA A 33 13.30 -6.92 7.82
N ALA A 34 12.41 -5.93 7.85
CA ALA A 34 12.31 -4.97 8.93
C ALA A 34 10.89 -4.81 9.48
N SER A 35 10.83 -4.58 10.79
CA SER A 35 9.60 -4.34 11.54
C SER A 35 9.87 -3.40 12.72
N SER A 36 8.86 -2.60 13.10
CA SER A 36 8.87 -1.79 14.32
C SER A 36 8.75 -2.60 15.60
N LYS A 37 8.44 -3.90 15.52
CA LYS A 37 8.38 -4.80 16.69
C LYS A 37 9.56 -5.75 16.68
N SER A 38 10.45 -5.60 17.65
CA SER A 38 11.61 -6.49 17.83
C SER A 38 11.20 -7.95 18.09
N SER A 39 10.01 -8.17 18.66
CA SER A 39 9.43 -9.52 18.86
C SER A 39 9.17 -10.28 17.54
N ASN A 40 9.12 -9.59 16.39
CA ASN A 40 8.97 -10.24 15.09
C ASN A 40 10.27 -10.86 14.57
N LYS A 41 11.40 -10.72 15.27
CA LYS A 41 12.71 -11.22 14.86
C LYS A 41 12.70 -12.70 14.44
N ALA A 42 12.10 -13.56 15.26
CA ALA A 42 12.03 -15.00 15.01
C ALA A 42 11.26 -15.36 13.72
N ILE A 43 10.28 -14.54 13.31
CA ILE A 43 9.52 -14.74 12.06
C ILE A 43 10.45 -14.79 10.84
N PHE A 44 11.59 -14.10 10.92
CA PHE A 44 12.54 -13.97 9.82
C PHE A 44 13.79 -14.82 10.02
N GLU A 45 14.43 -14.72 11.19
CA GLU A 45 15.73 -15.39 11.40
C GLU A 45 15.61 -16.92 11.45
N ASP A 46 14.48 -17.47 11.92
CA ASP A 46 14.23 -18.93 11.91
C ASP A 46 14.16 -19.49 10.47
N ARG A 47 13.98 -18.60 9.47
CA ARG A 47 13.94 -18.91 8.04
C ARG A 47 15.24 -18.51 7.32
N GLY A 48 16.27 -18.10 8.07
CA GLY A 48 17.55 -17.66 7.52
C GLY A 48 17.53 -16.24 6.92
N ILE A 49 16.49 -15.45 7.18
CA ILE A 49 16.37 -14.08 6.67
C ILE A 49 16.91 -13.11 7.73
N ALA A 50 17.84 -12.24 7.36
CA ALA A 50 18.36 -11.22 8.26
C ALA A 50 17.23 -10.27 8.72
N PHE A 51 17.23 -9.91 10.01
CA PHE A 51 16.24 -9.01 10.58
C PHE A 51 16.84 -7.67 11.02
N ARG A 52 16.13 -6.56 10.76
CA ARG A 52 16.41 -5.25 11.36
C ARG A 52 15.17 -4.71 12.06
N HIS A 53 15.31 -4.40 13.36
CA HIS A 53 14.28 -3.63 14.05
C HIS A 53 14.34 -2.18 13.55
N VAL A 54 13.27 -1.71 12.91
CA VAL A 54 13.16 -0.37 12.32
C VAL A 54 11.83 0.20 12.78
N ASP A 55 11.91 1.12 13.73
CA ASP A 55 10.79 1.92 14.20
C ASP A 55 10.99 3.35 13.72
N TYR A 56 10.00 3.90 13.00
CA TYR A 56 10.11 5.23 12.40
C TYR A 56 10.07 6.36 13.45
N ASP A 57 9.61 6.06 14.67
CA ASP A 57 9.65 6.99 15.79
C ASP A 57 11.00 6.98 16.53
N ASP A 58 11.79 5.91 16.40
CA ASP A 58 13.10 5.75 17.04
C ASP A 58 14.23 6.34 16.20
N THR A 59 14.23 7.67 16.08
CA THR A 59 15.21 8.42 15.28
C THR A 59 16.67 8.13 15.65
N GLU A 60 16.94 7.80 16.92
CA GLU A 60 18.30 7.49 17.38
C GLU A 60 18.80 6.17 16.79
N SER A 61 17.94 5.15 16.72
CA SER A 61 18.35 3.86 16.18
C SER A 61 18.33 3.81 14.66
N LEU A 62 17.44 4.55 13.98
CA LEU A 62 17.28 4.53 12.52
C LEU A 62 18.62 4.69 11.77
N ASP A 63 19.49 5.59 12.22
CA ASP A 63 20.82 5.81 11.64
C ASP A 63 21.66 4.54 11.58
N THR A 64 21.63 3.73 12.64
CA THR A 64 22.38 2.48 12.71
C THR A 64 21.68 1.37 11.94
N ARG A 65 20.34 1.35 11.94
CA ARG A 65 19.52 0.31 11.32
C ARG A 65 19.47 0.43 9.80
N LEU A 66 19.81 1.60 9.24
CA LEU A 66 19.87 1.81 7.80
C LEU A 66 21.30 1.78 7.24
N ARG A 67 22.33 1.55 8.05
CA ARG A 67 23.71 1.43 7.54
C ARG A 67 23.86 0.31 6.53
N ASP A 68 24.75 0.55 5.58
CA ASP A 68 25.12 -0.38 4.52
C ASP A 68 23.94 -0.81 3.62
N VAL A 69 22.78 -0.14 3.69
CA VAL A 69 21.62 -0.43 2.83
C VAL A 69 21.80 0.27 1.50
N GLU A 70 21.70 -0.49 0.40
CA GLU A 70 21.71 0.09 -0.94
C GLU A 70 20.31 0.51 -1.40
N ASN A 71 19.33 -0.40 -1.31
CA ASN A 71 17.94 -0.17 -1.67
C ASN A 71 17.04 -0.31 -0.44
N LEU A 72 16.22 0.70 -0.15
CA LEU A 72 15.21 0.68 0.90
C LEU A 72 13.82 0.62 0.28
N LEU A 73 13.05 -0.45 0.55
CA LEU A 73 11.61 -0.39 0.35
C LEU A 73 10.97 0.30 1.56
N PHE A 74 10.44 1.48 1.32
CA PHE A 74 9.70 2.30 2.28
C PHE A 74 8.20 2.05 2.11
N LEU A 75 7.64 1.22 3.01
CA LEU A 75 6.20 1.10 3.17
C LEU A 75 5.65 2.24 4.04
N SER A 76 4.64 2.93 3.50
CA SER A 76 3.92 4.02 4.17
C SER A 76 3.40 3.58 5.56
N SER A 77 3.57 4.43 6.56
CA SER A 77 3.10 4.17 7.92
C SER A 77 1.59 4.28 8.02
N SER A 78 0.93 3.45 8.83
CA SER A 78 -0.49 3.59 9.14
C SER A 78 -0.78 4.49 10.37
N SER A 79 0.25 5.16 10.92
CA SER A 79 0.13 6.02 12.12
C SER A 79 -0.65 7.31 11.85
N LYS A 80 -1.17 7.94 12.91
CA LYS A 80 -1.71 9.32 12.83
C LYS A 80 -0.60 10.36 12.64
N GLU A 81 0.61 10.07 13.13
CA GLU A 81 1.80 10.91 12.97
C GLU A 81 2.58 10.54 11.69
N ARG A 82 1.87 10.12 10.64
CA ARG A 82 2.44 9.55 9.40
C ARG A 82 3.56 10.41 8.84
N ILE A 83 3.32 11.71 8.70
CA ILE A 83 4.28 12.64 8.12
C ILE A 83 5.56 12.74 8.96
N GLY A 84 5.46 12.81 10.28
CA GLY A 84 6.62 12.84 11.16
C GLY A 84 7.48 11.59 10.99
N GLN A 85 6.84 10.41 10.99
CA GLN A 85 7.51 9.14 10.77
C GLN A 85 8.17 9.04 9.38
N HIS A 86 7.50 9.54 8.36
CA HIS A 86 8.04 9.56 7.00
C HIS A 86 9.28 10.45 6.91
N ILE A 87 9.22 11.66 7.49
CA ILE A 87 10.36 12.59 7.55
C ILE A 87 11.55 11.94 8.26
N ASN A 88 11.32 11.28 9.39
CA ASN A 88 12.37 10.60 10.16
C ASN A 88 13.09 9.53 9.33
N LEU A 89 12.34 8.65 8.67
CA LEU A 89 12.92 7.59 7.85
C LEU A 89 13.68 8.14 6.65
N ILE A 90 13.14 9.16 5.97
CA ILE A 90 13.79 9.82 4.83
C ILE A 90 15.12 10.45 5.25
N ASN A 91 15.14 11.17 6.37
CA ASN A 91 16.34 11.82 6.88
C ASN A 91 17.40 10.78 7.27
N ALA A 92 17.01 9.71 7.95
CA ALA A 92 17.90 8.62 8.31
C ALA A 92 18.46 7.88 7.07
N ALA A 93 17.62 7.63 6.06
CA ALA A 93 18.06 7.00 4.81
C ALA A 93 19.08 7.88 4.07
N LYS A 94 18.82 9.19 3.97
CA LYS A 94 19.77 10.17 3.41
C LYS A 94 21.10 10.16 4.18
N LYS A 95 21.05 10.20 5.51
CA LYS A 95 22.23 10.19 6.36
C LYS A 95 23.04 8.89 6.28
N ALA A 96 22.35 7.76 6.15
CA ALA A 96 22.97 6.44 6.01
C ALA A 96 23.55 6.19 4.60
N GLY A 97 23.32 7.08 3.64
CA GLY A 97 23.80 6.93 2.26
C GLY A 97 23.05 5.86 1.48
N VAL A 98 21.77 5.63 1.80
CA VAL A 98 20.91 4.74 1.01
C VAL A 98 20.85 5.27 -0.43
N LYS A 99 21.14 4.41 -1.41
CA LYS A 99 21.23 4.83 -2.81
C LYS A 99 19.86 5.00 -3.45
N HIS A 100 18.93 4.10 -3.14
CA HIS A 100 17.59 4.09 -3.72
C HIS A 100 16.52 3.88 -2.65
N VAL A 101 15.48 4.71 -2.69
CA VAL A 101 14.29 4.53 -1.85
C VAL A 101 13.11 4.23 -2.77
N TRP A 102 12.53 3.05 -2.61
CA TRP A 102 11.33 2.60 -3.30
C TRP A 102 10.15 2.87 -2.37
N TYR A 103 9.32 3.86 -2.66
CA TYR A 103 8.20 4.24 -1.79
C TYR A 103 6.87 3.74 -2.35
N THR A 104 6.04 3.15 -1.49
CA THR A 104 4.67 2.76 -1.85
C THR A 104 3.72 3.87 -1.46
N SER A 105 3.25 4.61 -2.47
CA SER A 105 2.31 5.70 -2.29
C SER A 105 0.86 5.26 -2.56
N LEU A 106 0.04 6.17 -3.09
CA LEU A 106 -1.34 5.98 -3.52
C LEU A 106 -1.52 6.64 -4.90
N ALA A 107 -2.19 5.97 -5.85
CA ALA A 107 -2.43 6.52 -7.19
C ALA A 107 -3.70 7.39 -7.31
N PHE A 108 -4.22 7.95 -6.21
CA PHE A 108 -5.43 8.75 -6.30
C PHE A 108 -5.13 10.04 -7.08
N GLY A 109 -5.86 10.25 -8.17
CA GLY A 109 -5.66 11.33 -9.13
C GLY A 109 -4.57 11.05 -10.17
N GLY A 110 -4.10 9.80 -10.28
CA GLY A 110 -3.10 9.38 -11.26
C GLY A 110 -1.79 10.17 -11.18
N PHE A 111 -1.13 10.36 -12.33
CA PHE A 111 0.09 11.18 -12.40
C PHE A 111 -0.15 12.66 -12.09
N GLU A 112 -1.38 13.16 -12.26
CA GLU A 112 -1.73 14.56 -12.00
C GLU A 112 -1.96 14.84 -10.50
N ASN A 113 -2.17 13.79 -9.71
CA ASN A 113 -2.32 13.85 -8.26
C ASN A 113 -3.40 14.86 -7.82
N ASN A 114 -4.52 14.86 -8.54
CA ASN A 114 -5.62 15.83 -8.39
C ASN A 114 -6.68 15.40 -7.35
N SER A 115 -6.42 14.35 -6.57
CA SER A 115 -7.29 13.88 -5.50
C SER A 115 -7.33 14.88 -4.34
N ARG A 116 -8.52 14.99 -3.73
CA ARG A 116 -8.82 15.87 -2.59
C ARG A 116 -8.73 15.14 -1.25
N SER A 117 -8.45 13.83 -1.25
CA SER A 117 -8.31 13.03 -0.04
C SER A 117 -7.16 13.54 0.84
N PRO A 118 -7.40 13.77 2.15
CA PRO A 118 -6.33 14.11 3.09
C PRO A 118 -5.23 13.05 3.17
N ILE A 119 -5.57 11.77 2.96
CA ILE A 119 -4.59 10.68 2.95
C ILE A 119 -3.70 10.79 1.72
N GLN A 120 -4.28 11.11 0.55
CA GLN A 120 -3.49 11.37 -0.65
C GLN A 120 -2.56 12.56 -0.43
N ALA A 121 -3.04 13.64 0.19
CA ALA A 121 -2.20 14.81 0.49
C ALA A 121 -0.95 14.45 1.31
N GLU A 122 -1.05 13.57 2.31
CA GLU A 122 0.11 13.08 3.07
C GLU A 122 1.09 12.28 2.22
N HIS A 123 0.56 11.47 1.31
CA HIS A 123 1.31 10.72 0.32
C HIS A 123 2.03 11.64 -0.68
N VAL A 124 1.37 12.67 -1.21
CA VAL A 124 1.97 13.72 -2.06
C VAL A 124 3.10 14.44 -1.33
N LEU A 125 2.92 14.75 -0.05
CA LEU A 125 3.98 15.39 0.75
C LEU A 125 5.19 14.46 0.86
N THR A 126 4.96 13.18 1.10
CA THR A 126 6.03 12.17 1.16
C THR A 126 6.73 12.00 -0.19
N GLU A 127 5.97 11.95 -1.28
CA GLU A 127 6.49 11.98 -2.65
C GLU A 127 7.30 13.24 -2.92
N LYS A 128 6.89 14.42 -2.48
CA LYS A 128 7.69 15.65 -2.65
C LYS A 128 9.01 15.59 -1.87
N LEU A 129 9.02 14.94 -0.71
CA LEU A 129 10.22 14.75 0.12
C LEU A 129 11.20 13.72 -0.47
N LEU A 130 10.70 12.75 -1.23
CA LEU A 130 11.46 11.64 -1.84
C LEU A 130 11.79 11.83 -3.32
N LYS A 131 10.84 12.39 -4.06
CA LYS A 131 10.58 12.27 -5.50
C LYS A 131 10.64 10.83 -6.02
N ASP A 132 9.52 10.12 -5.77
CA ASP A 132 8.70 9.32 -6.73
C ASP A 132 8.08 8.02 -6.13
N ALA A 133 6.83 7.62 -6.51
CA ALA A 133 6.11 6.44 -5.95
C ALA A 133 4.82 5.94 -6.66
N LEU A 134 4.26 4.78 -6.21
CA LEU A 134 3.23 3.85 -6.82
C LEU A 134 1.89 3.68 -6.05
N GLN A 135 0.76 3.22 -6.67
CA GLN A 135 -0.16 2.08 -6.22
C GLN A 135 -1.67 2.07 -6.67
N THR A 136 -2.27 0.90 -7.05
CA THR A 136 -3.43 0.09 -6.50
C THR A 136 -3.74 -1.22 -7.31
N ASN A 137 -3.66 -2.41 -6.68
CA ASN A 137 -4.17 -3.73 -7.16
C ASN A 137 -4.15 -4.77 -6.00
N PRO A 138 -4.69 -6.01 -6.13
CA PRO A 138 -4.67 -6.98 -5.02
C PRO A 138 -3.26 -7.14 -4.43
N ASN A 139 -3.17 -7.07 -3.09
CA ASN A 139 -1.90 -6.94 -2.35
C ASN A 139 -0.82 -7.97 -2.76
N THR A 140 -1.23 -9.15 -3.25
CA THR A 140 -0.34 -10.18 -3.77
C THR A 140 0.36 -9.77 -5.06
N GLU A 141 -0.39 -9.41 -6.11
CA GLU A 141 0.18 -9.04 -7.41
C GLU A 141 0.92 -7.72 -7.33
N LEU A 142 0.43 -6.81 -6.48
CA LEU A 142 1.12 -5.56 -6.19
C LEU A 142 2.47 -5.82 -5.52
N GLY A 143 2.51 -6.72 -4.52
CA GLY A 143 3.75 -7.12 -3.87
C GLY A 143 4.74 -7.78 -4.83
N GLU A 144 4.25 -8.63 -5.72
CA GLU A 144 5.03 -9.24 -6.80
C GLU A 144 5.60 -8.17 -7.75
N ALA A 145 4.76 -7.28 -8.28
CA ALA A 145 5.17 -6.23 -9.20
C ALA A 145 6.20 -5.28 -8.56
N THR A 146 5.98 -4.88 -7.30
CA THR A 146 6.95 -4.07 -6.52
C THR A 146 8.29 -4.80 -6.37
N ALA A 147 8.28 -6.08 -6.02
CA ALA A 147 9.52 -6.84 -5.89
C ALA A 147 10.28 -6.94 -7.23
N ARG A 148 9.55 -7.18 -8.32
CA ARG A 148 10.13 -7.30 -9.66
C ARG A 148 10.77 -6.00 -10.14
N ILE A 149 10.16 -4.83 -9.95
CA ILE A 149 10.81 -3.56 -10.34
C ILE A 149 12.04 -3.24 -9.51
N MET A 150 12.03 -3.58 -8.21
CA MET A 150 13.18 -3.37 -7.33
C MET A 150 14.38 -4.21 -7.75
N VAL A 151 14.14 -5.43 -8.23
CA VAL A 151 15.19 -6.32 -8.72
C VAL A 151 15.62 -5.94 -10.14
N ARG A 152 14.66 -5.57 -11.01
CA ARG A 152 14.91 -5.21 -12.41
C ARG A 152 15.66 -3.87 -12.56
N GLY A 153 15.36 -2.89 -11.72
CA GLY A 153 15.86 -1.52 -11.86
C GLY A 153 15.31 -0.80 -13.10
N GLY A 154 15.84 0.40 -13.41
CA GLY A 154 15.47 1.17 -14.61
C GLY A 154 14.29 2.13 -14.42
N TYR A 155 13.82 2.30 -13.19
CA TYR A 155 12.74 3.20 -12.79
C TYR A 155 13.23 4.26 -11.78
N GLU A 156 14.54 4.52 -11.77
CA GLU A 156 15.12 5.50 -10.87
C GLU A 156 14.61 6.91 -11.19
N ASN A 157 14.15 7.64 -10.17
CA ASN A 157 13.54 8.96 -10.32
C ASN A 157 12.37 8.95 -11.32
N GLN A 158 11.52 7.92 -11.23
CA GLN A 158 10.23 7.89 -11.93
C GLN A 158 9.07 7.59 -10.99
N ILE A 159 7.99 8.37 -11.11
CA ILE A 159 6.66 7.97 -10.63
C ILE A 159 6.15 6.92 -11.60
N VAL A 160 5.74 5.79 -11.05
CA VAL A 160 5.17 4.67 -11.79
C VAL A 160 3.79 4.39 -11.24
N LEU A 161 2.88 3.89 -12.08
CA LEU A 161 1.53 3.52 -11.66
C LEU A 161 1.33 2.02 -11.85
N PHE A 162 1.03 1.34 -10.74
CA PHE A 162 0.57 -0.04 -10.72
C PHE A 162 -0.92 -0.07 -10.48
N THR A 163 -1.69 0.03 -11.55
CA THR A 163 -3.15 -0.07 -11.50
C THR A 163 -3.59 -1.27 -12.34
N SER A 164 -4.84 -1.71 -12.16
CA SER A 164 -5.46 -2.63 -13.12
C SER A 164 -5.74 -1.89 -14.41
N GLU A 165 -5.85 -2.64 -15.51
CA GLU A 165 -6.27 -2.08 -16.80
C GLU A 165 -7.78 -1.80 -16.86
N GLU A 166 -8.53 -2.26 -15.86
CA GLU A 166 -9.97 -2.09 -15.72
C GLU A 166 -10.33 -1.52 -14.34
N THR A 167 -11.48 -0.83 -14.26
CA THR A 167 -12.03 -0.29 -13.01
C THR A 167 -13.38 -0.94 -12.70
N ILE A 168 -13.86 -0.79 -11.47
CA ILE A 168 -15.20 -1.24 -11.07
C ILE A 168 -15.91 -0.11 -10.33
N THR A 169 -17.16 0.14 -10.71
CA THR A 169 -18.02 1.12 -10.06
C THR A 169 -18.65 0.54 -8.79
N ALA A 170 -19.18 1.40 -7.93
CA ALA A 170 -19.94 0.96 -6.76
C ALA A 170 -21.20 0.16 -7.13
N GLN A 171 -21.83 0.47 -8.27
CA GLN A 171 -23.00 -0.25 -8.77
C GLN A 171 -22.62 -1.65 -9.26
N GLU A 172 -21.56 -1.78 -10.04
CA GLU A 172 -21.02 -3.08 -10.47
C GLU A 172 -20.54 -3.91 -9.28
N THR A 173 -19.94 -3.27 -8.27
CA THR A 173 -19.58 -3.93 -7.01
C THR A 173 -20.80 -4.56 -6.35
N VAL A 174 -21.92 -3.83 -6.23
CA VAL A 174 -23.18 -4.37 -5.67
C VAL A 174 -23.74 -5.49 -6.54
N HIS A 175 -23.64 -5.37 -7.87
CA HIS A 175 -24.05 -6.42 -8.79
C HIS A 175 -23.25 -7.71 -8.56
N VAL A 176 -21.91 -7.63 -8.53
CA VAL A 176 -21.03 -8.76 -8.25
C VAL A 176 -21.33 -9.37 -6.87
N ILE A 177 -21.57 -8.56 -5.84
CA ILE A 177 -21.96 -9.07 -4.51
C ILE A 177 -23.26 -9.87 -4.61
N ASN A 178 -24.29 -9.33 -5.25
CA ASN A 178 -25.60 -9.98 -5.37
C ASN A 178 -25.49 -11.30 -6.15
N GLU A 179 -24.77 -11.30 -7.27
CA GLU A 179 -24.53 -12.51 -8.08
C GLU A 179 -23.77 -13.58 -7.29
N THR A 180 -22.67 -13.19 -6.65
CA THR A 180 -21.78 -14.15 -5.97
C THR A 180 -22.40 -14.70 -4.68
N THR A 181 -23.13 -13.87 -3.95
CA THR A 181 -23.65 -14.23 -2.61
C THR A 181 -25.13 -14.52 -2.59
N ASN A 182 -25.83 -14.46 -3.74
CA ASN A 182 -27.28 -14.56 -3.86
C ASN A 182 -28.03 -13.62 -2.89
N ARG A 183 -27.46 -12.43 -2.64
CA ARG A 183 -28.08 -11.36 -1.84
C ARG A 183 -28.87 -10.42 -2.75
N GLN A 184 -29.68 -9.56 -2.13
CA GLN A 184 -30.51 -8.56 -2.81
C GLN A 184 -30.20 -7.17 -2.27
N ILE A 185 -28.90 -6.82 -2.28
CA ILE A 185 -28.41 -5.51 -1.85
C ILE A 185 -28.80 -4.48 -2.91
N LYS A 186 -29.28 -3.32 -2.46
CA LYS A 186 -29.55 -2.17 -3.33
C LYS A 186 -28.47 -1.12 -3.12
N PHE A 187 -27.91 -0.63 -4.22
CA PHE A 187 -27.06 0.55 -4.19
C PHE A 187 -27.94 1.80 -4.06
N GLN A 188 -27.61 2.68 -3.13
CA GLN A 188 -28.27 3.97 -2.96
C GLN A 188 -27.19 5.05 -2.82
N SER A 189 -27.21 6.02 -3.73
CA SER A 189 -26.40 7.23 -3.59
C SER A 189 -27.11 8.21 -2.64
N VAL A 190 -26.35 8.82 -1.74
CA VAL A 190 -26.83 9.79 -0.74
C VAL A 190 -25.86 10.96 -0.67
N SER A 191 -26.30 12.08 -0.09
CA SER A 191 -25.38 13.21 0.16
C SER A 191 -24.32 12.84 1.19
N ARG A 192 -23.20 13.57 1.19
CA ARG A 192 -22.14 13.44 2.19
C ARG A 192 -22.67 13.55 3.62
N GLU A 193 -23.52 14.54 3.87
CA GLU A 193 -24.14 14.76 5.19
C GLU A 193 -25.01 13.56 5.60
N GLU A 194 -25.81 13.03 4.68
CA GLU A 194 -26.66 11.87 4.94
C GLU A 194 -25.84 10.61 5.18
N TYR A 195 -24.76 10.40 4.42
CA TYR A 195 -23.82 9.30 4.63
C TYR A 195 -23.23 9.33 6.04
N ILE A 196 -22.70 10.48 6.48
CA ILE A 196 -22.08 10.63 7.80
C ILE A 196 -23.11 10.39 8.90
N ARG A 197 -24.27 11.07 8.81
CA ARG A 197 -25.36 10.95 9.78
C ARG A 197 -25.82 9.50 9.91
N ALA A 198 -26.09 8.84 8.79
CA ALA A 198 -26.62 7.49 8.81
C ALA A 198 -25.57 6.44 9.18
N SER A 199 -24.28 6.70 8.96
CA SER A 199 -23.17 5.83 9.40
C SER A 199 -22.99 5.90 10.91
N LEU A 200 -23.00 7.10 11.49
CA LEU A 200 -22.92 7.28 12.95
C LEU A 200 -24.06 6.60 13.71
N VAL A 201 -25.28 6.64 13.16
CA VAL A 201 -26.44 5.97 13.77
C VAL A 201 -26.32 4.44 13.69
N ARG A 202 -25.75 3.90 12.61
CA ARG A 202 -25.67 2.46 12.36
C ARG A 202 -24.42 1.81 12.95
N ASP A 203 -23.40 2.59 13.26
CA ASP A 203 -22.14 2.06 13.72
C ASP A 203 -22.20 1.65 15.20
N ALA A 204 -22.26 0.34 15.42
CA ALA A 204 -22.17 -0.23 16.76
C ALA A 204 -20.73 -0.26 17.32
N SER A 205 -19.72 0.08 16.51
CA SER A 205 -18.31 0.00 16.89
C SER A 205 -17.75 1.27 17.54
N GLY A 206 -18.51 2.37 17.55
CA GLY A 206 -18.13 3.62 18.22
C GLY A 206 -17.09 4.45 17.47
N LYS A 207 -17.00 4.32 16.14
CA LYS A 207 -16.12 5.13 15.30
C LYS A 207 -16.53 6.61 15.36
N SER A 208 -15.53 7.48 15.30
CA SER A 208 -15.75 8.93 15.37
C SER A 208 -16.37 9.48 14.08
N GLN A 209 -17.00 10.65 14.17
CA GLN A 209 -17.46 11.39 12.99
C GLN A 209 -16.33 11.61 11.98
N GLN A 210 -15.14 11.96 12.47
CA GLN A 210 -13.94 12.15 11.64
C GLN A 210 -13.60 10.91 10.80
N HIS A 211 -13.82 9.70 11.33
CA HIS A 211 -13.63 8.47 10.55
C HIS A 211 -14.56 8.44 9.32
N PHE A 212 -15.84 8.75 9.51
CA PHE A 212 -16.80 8.76 8.41
C PHE A 212 -16.58 9.92 7.43
N GLU A 213 -16.08 11.06 7.90
CA GLU A 213 -15.67 12.18 7.03
C GLU A 213 -14.50 11.79 6.12
N ILE A 214 -13.54 11.00 6.61
CA ILE A 214 -12.43 10.47 5.80
C ILE A 214 -12.99 9.55 4.71
N ILE A 215 -13.85 8.60 5.07
CA ILE A 215 -14.44 7.68 4.09
C ILE A 215 -15.29 8.42 3.06
N ALA A 216 -16.06 9.43 3.48
CA ALA A 216 -16.81 10.26 2.56
C ALA A 216 -15.90 11.01 1.57
N GLY A 217 -14.72 11.45 2.00
CA GLY A 217 -13.73 12.09 1.11
C GLY A 217 -13.22 11.13 0.03
N ILE A 218 -13.06 9.85 0.36
CA ILE A 218 -12.71 8.82 -0.63
C ILE A 218 -13.85 8.65 -1.65
N TRP A 219 -15.12 8.69 -1.21
CA TRP A 219 -16.26 8.65 -2.13
C TRP A 219 -16.34 9.88 -3.04
N ASP A 220 -16.01 11.07 -2.53
CA ASP A 220 -15.93 12.28 -3.33
C ASP A 220 -14.84 12.14 -4.41
N ASP A 221 -13.66 11.63 -4.05
CA ASP A 221 -12.58 11.34 -5.01
C ASP A 221 -12.97 10.31 -6.07
N ILE A 222 -13.69 9.25 -5.69
CA ILE A 222 -14.21 8.26 -6.63
C ILE A 222 -15.19 8.92 -7.61
N ASN A 223 -16.10 9.76 -7.12
CA ASN A 223 -17.08 10.46 -7.94
C ASN A 223 -16.42 11.48 -8.89
N ASP A 224 -15.34 12.12 -8.44
CA ASP A 224 -14.53 13.05 -9.24
C ASP A 224 -13.60 12.30 -10.22
N GLY A 225 -13.61 10.96 -10.24
CA GLY A 225 -12.83 10.14 -11.16
C GLY A 225 -11.38 9.94 -10.74
N ALA A 226 -10.97 10.35 -9.54
CA ALA A 226 -9.57 10.26 -9.10
C ALA A 226 -9.05 8.80 -9.01
N LEU A 227 -9.94 7.81 -8.93
CA LEU A 227 -9.56 6.39 -8.90
C LEU A 227 -9.77 5.66 -10.25
N CYS A 228 -10.07 6.40 -11.33
CA CYS A 228 -10.32 5.79 -12.64
C CYS A 228 -9.07 5.67 -13.53
N THR A 229 -7.90 6.15 -13.07
CA THR A 229 -6.65 6.08 -13.85
C THR A 229 -6.12 4.65 -13.94
N THR A 230 -5.95 4.15 -15.16
CA THR A 230 -5.36 2.85 -15.45
C THR A 230 -3.99 3.01 -16.13
N HIS A 231 -3.11 2.02 -15.99
CA HIS A 231 -1.76 2.05 -16.57
C HIS A 231 -1.24 0.63 -16.85
N PRO A 232 -0.64 0.34 -18.02
CA PRO A 232 -0.26 -1.03 -18.43
C PRO A 232 0.97 -1.58 -17.71
N LEU A 233 1.75 -0.74 -17.03
CA LEU A 233 3.03 -1.15 -16.44
C LEU A 233 2.91 -2.37 -15.51
N MET A 234 1.82 -2.53 -14.77
CA MET A 234 1.66 -3.71 -13.91
C MET A 234 1.61 -5.00 -14.74
N HIS A 235 0.90 -5.00 -15.87
CA HIS A 235 0.92 -6.11 -16.82
C HIS A 235 2.34 -6.37 -17.32
N GLU A 236 3.03 -5.33 -17.79
CA GLU A 236 4.39 -5.42 -18.34
C GLU A 236 5.39 -6.03 -17.33
N ILE A 237 5.29 -5.65 -16.06
CA ILE A 237 6.16 -6.15 -14.99
C ILE A 237 5.80 -7.57 -14.58
N LEU A 238 4.50 -7.90 -14.51
CA LEU A 238 4.05 -9.25 -14.16
C LEU A 238 4.26 -10.24 -15.32
N GLY A 239 4.27 -9.78 -16.57
CA GLY A 239 4.28 -10.63 -17.77
C GLY A 239 2.97 -11.40 -17.97
N ARG A 240 1.89 -10.95 -17.32
CA ARG A 240 0.53 -11.52 -17.37
C ARG A 240 -0.48 -10.44 -17.04
N GLU A 241 -1.72 -10.63 -17.48
CA GLU A 241 -2.82 -9.74 -17.14
C GLU A 241 -3.02 -9.70 -15.61
N PRO A 242 -3.06 -8.50 -14.98
CA PRO A 242 -3.41 -8.37 -13.58
C PRO A 242 -4.84 -8.84 -13.31
N THR A 243 -5.11 -9.30 -12.09
CA THR A 243 -6.44 -9.76 -11.69
C THR A 243 -7.43 -8.61 -11.80
N LYS A 244 -8.54 -8.84 -12.51
CA LYS A 244 -9.60 -7.83 -12.67
C LYS A 244 -10.29 -7.57 -11.33
N PRO A 245 -10.71 -6.31 -11.04
CA PRO A 245 -11.38 -5.99 -9.78
C PRO A 245 -12.62 -6.84 -9.50
N GLN A 246 -13.41 -7.16 -10.54
CA GLN A 246 -14.60 -8.02 -10.41
C GLN A 246 -14.24 -9.45 -10.00
N ASP A 247 -13.18 -10.02 -10.59
CA ASP A 247 -12.75 -11.39 -10.30
C ASP A 247 -12.14 -11.49 -8.90
N ALA A 248 -11.36 -10.48 -8.49
CA ALA A 248 -10.84 -10.38 -7.13
C ALA A 248 -11.98 -10.33 -6.10
N LEU A 249 -13.04 -9.55 -6.38
CA LEU A 249 -14.22 -9.47 -5.51
C LEU A 249 -15.00 -10.79 -5.47
N LYS A 250 -15.22 -11.44 -6.62
CA LYS A 250 -15.88 -12.75 -6.69
C LYS A 250 -15.12 -13.80 -5.88
N GLN A 251 -13.79 -13.85 -6.03
CA GLN A 251 -12.95 -14.75 -5.28
C GLN A 251 -13.05 -14.49 -3.77
N LEU A 252 -12.90 -13.23 -3.34
CA LEU A 252 -13.00 -12.84 -1.93
C LEU A 252 -14.33 -13.29 -1.30
N LEU A 253 -15.43 -13.10 -2.00
CA LEU A 253 -16.77 -13.46 -1.53
C LEU A 253 -17.06 -14.96 -1.61
N THR A 254 -16.34 -15.69 -2.48
CA THR A 254 -16.39 -17.16 -2.53
C THR A 254 -15.64 -17.77 -1.36
N GLU A 255 -14.47 -17.23 -1.02
CA GLU A 255 -13.65 -17.67 0.12
C GLU A 255 -14.25 -17.25 1.46
N ASN A 256 -14.80 -16.04 1.54
CA ASN A 256 -15.45 -15.49 2.72
C ASN A 256 -16.70 -14.70 2.35
N ARG A 257 -17.82 -15.40 2.28
CA ARG A 257 -19.13 -14.84 1.94
C ARG A 257 -19.55 -13.66 2.82
N ASP A 258 -19.15 -13.65 4.08
CA ASP A 258 -19.51 -12.63 5.07
C ASP A 258 -18.31 -11.71 5.40
N PHE A 259 -17.37 -11.55 4.46
CA PHE A 259 -16.22 -10.66 4.62
C PHE A 259 -16.66 -9.28 5.10
N ARG A 260 -16.01 -8.81 6.17
CA ARG A 260 -16.14 -7.46 6.70
C ARG A 260 -14.77 -6.81 6.67
N TYR A 261 -14.71 -5.59 6.14
CA TYR A 261 -13.49 -4.80 6.26
C TYR A 261 -13.28 -4.46 7.75
N PRO A 262 -12.10 -4.75 8.31
CA PRO A 262 -11.80 -4.51 9.72
C PRO A 262 -11.90 -3.03 10.11
#